data_AF-A0A453DPI6-F1
#
_entry.id   AF-A0A453DPI6-F1
#
_cell.length_a   1.000
_cell.length_b   1.000
_cell.length_c   1.000
_cell.angle_alpha   90.00
_cell.angle_beta   90.00
_cell.angle_gamma   90.00
#
_symmetry.space_group_name_H-M   'P 1'
#
loop_
_entity.id
_entity.type
_entity.pdbx_description
1 polymer ?
#
loop_
_entity_poly.entity_id
_entity_poly.type
_entity_poly.pdbx_seq_one_letter_code
_entity_poly.pdbx_strand_id
1 'polypeptide(L)'
;MGYIAPELYSRNFGRISSKSDVYSFGMLVLEMVSGRRNSDPWIENQNEVYIPEWIYEKISTEQELESSREMAQEEKDTVRKLAIVALWCIQWNPKNRPSMLKVLNMLTGTLQSLTMPPKPFVSSPGHPMPQI
;
A
#
# COMPACT_ATOMS: atom_id res chain seq x y z
N MET A 1 10.07 -0.36 -10.83
CA MET A 1 10.76 0.07 -9.58
C MET A 1 9.72 0.31 -8.48
N GLY A 2 8.95 -0.71 -8.08
CA GLY A 2 7.85 -0.55 -7.10
C GLY A 2 8.18 -1.10 -5.71
N TYR A 3 8.89 -2.22 -5.64
CA TYR A 3 9.02 -3.04 -4.43
C TYR A 3 10.21 -2.68 -3.55
N ILE A 4 11.11 -1.81 -4.00
CA ILE A 4 12.35 -1.51 -3.28
C ILE A 4 12.05 -0.43 -2.24
N ALA A 5 12.31 -0.74 -0.97
CA ALA A 5 12.12 0.18 0.13
C ALA A 5 12.98 1.44 -0.02
N PRO A 6 12.46 2.62 0.33
CA PRO A 6 13.12 3.89 0.06
C PRO A 6 14.47 4.07 0.77
N GLU A 7 14.64 3.46 1.94
CA GLU A 7 15.89 3.47 2.70
C GLU A 7 17.04 2.72 2.02
N LEU A 8 16.76 1.87 1.02
CA LEU A 8 17.78 1.21 0.20
C LEU A 8 18.43 2.18 -0.80
N TYR A 9 17.71 3.23 -1.20
CA TYR A 9 18.22 4.27 -2.10
C TYR A 9 18.80 5.46 -1.34
N SER A 10 18.21 5.81 -0.20
CA SER A 10 18.65 6.96 0.60
C SER A 10 18.48 6.71 2.09
N ARG A 11 19.59 6.88 2.83
CA ARG A 11 19.60 6.77 4.30
C ARG A 11 18.76 7.83 5.00
N ASN A 12 18.32 8.88 4.30
CA ASN A 12 17.43 9.90 4.85
C ASN A 12 16.05 9.32 5.22
N PHE A 13 15.62 8.24 4.57
CA PHE A 13 14.35 7.57 4.89
C PHE A 13 14.44 6.64 6.11
N GLY A 14 15.65 6.29 6.55
CA GLY A 14 15.88 5.46 7.72
C GLY A 14 17.04 4.47 7.55
N ARG A 15 17.18 3.58 8.54
CA ARG A 15 18.17 2.49 8.50
C ARG A 15 17.57 1.26 7.83
N ILE A 16 18.34 0.64 6.94
CA ILE A 16 18.02 -0.66 6.34
C ILE A 16 17.87 -1.70 7.47
N SER A 17 16.80 -2.48 7.40
CA SER A 17 16.46 -3.52 8.37
C SER A 17 15.46 -4.50 7.73
N SER A 18 14.97 -5.48 8.49
CA SER A 18 13.87 -6.36 8.06
C SER A 18 12.57 -5.61 7.67
N LYS A 19 12.46 -4.32 8.02
CA LYS A 19 11.35 -3.47 7.56
C LYS A 19 11.39 -3.17 6.06
N SER A 20 12.54 -3.35 5.41
CA SER A 20 12.65 -3.26 3.95
C SER A 20 11.88 -4.41 3.29
N ASP A 21 11.95 -5.63 3.84
CA ASP A 21 11.18 -6.78 3.34
C ASP A 21 9.67 -6.60 3.56
N VAL A 22 9.27 -5.99 4.69
CA VAL A 22 7.87 -5.62 4.96
C VAL A 22 7.34 -4.68 3.88
N TYR A 23 8.14 -3.70 3.45
CA TYR A 23 7.76 -2.79 2.38
C TYR A 23 7.55 -3.55 1.06
N SER A 24 8.51 -4.39 0.67
CA SER A 24 8.43 -5.21 -0.54
C SER A 24 7.19 -6.10 -0.54
N PHE A 25 6.90 -6.72 0.61
CA PHE A 25 5.68 -7.52 0.82
C PHE A 25 4.41 -6.68 0.61
N GLY A 26 4.34 -5.48 1.20
CA GLY A 26 3.19 -4.59 1.02
C GLY A 26 2.97 -4.21 -0.44
N MET A 27 4.03 -3.86 -1.16
CA MET A 27 3.95 -3.54 -2.59
C MET A 27 3.45 -4.72 -3.43
N LEU A 28 3.91 -5.95 -3.12
CA LEU A 28 3.44 -7.17 -3.77
C LEU A 28 1.95 -7.42 -3.50
N VAL A 29 1.50 -7.25 -2.26
CA VAL A 29 0.08 -7.40 -1.92
C VAL A 29 -0.78 -6.36 -2.64
N LEU A 30 -0.34 -5.09 -2.70
CA LEU A 30 -1.06 -4.03 -3.42
C LEU A 30 -1.21 -4.35 -4.91
N GLU A 31 -0.17 -4.90 -5.54
CA GLU A 31 -0.26 -5.37 -6.92
C GLU A 31 -1.30 -6.49 -7.08
N MET A 32 -1.24 -7.52 -6.22
CA MET A 32 -2.17 -8.65 -6.27
C MET A 32 -3.64 -8.21 -6.14
N VAL A 33 -3.93 -7.31 -5.20
CA VAL A 33 -5.31 -6.80 -4.98
C VAL A 33 -5.74 -5.73 -5.97
N SER A 34 -4.81 -5.18 -6.76
CA SER A 34 -5.16 -4.21 -7.81
C SER A 34 -5.81 -4.85 -9.03
N GLY A 35 -5.72 -6.18 -9.18
CA GLY A 35 -6.26 -6.93 -10.30
C GLY A 35 -5.57 -6.64 -11.65
N ARG A 36 -4.52 -5.80 -11.66
CA ARG A 36 -3.77 -5.45 -12.88
C ARG A 36 -2.82 -6.59 -13.25
N ARG A 37 -3.06 -7.27 -14.38
CA ARG A 37 -2.15 -8.30 -14.90
C ARG A 37 -0.92 -7.64 -15.52
N ASN A 38 0.26 -8.25 -15.35
CA ASN A 38 1.55 -7.86 -15.96
C ASN A 38 1.59 -7.67 -17.49
N SER A 39 0.47 -7.85 -18.20
CA SER A 39 0.37 -7.79 -19.66
C SER A 39 -0.48 -6.62 -20.15
N ASP A 40 -0.93 -5.73 -19.26
CA ASP A 40 -1.72 -4.59 -19.68
C ASP A 40 -0.84 -3.50 -20.32
N PRO A 41 -1.01 -3.19 -21.61
CA PRO A 41 -0.34 -2.05 -22.28
C PRO A 41 -0.72 -0.69 -21.65
N TRP A 42 -1.63 -0.71 -20.69
CA TRP A 42 -2.00 0.41 -19.81
C TRP A 42 -0.91 0.79 -18.80
N ILE A 43 0.14 -0.02 -18.61
CA ILE A 43 1.32 0.33 -17.79
C ILE A 43 2.23 1.32 -18.52
N GLU A 44 2.18 1.36 -19.86
CA GLU A 44 3.13 2.16 -20.66
C GLU A 44 2.63 3.57 -21.00
N ASN A 45 1.32 3.88 -20.86
CA ASN A 45 0.77 5.01 -21.61
C ASN A 45 -0.23 5.95 -20.89
N GLN A 46 -0.40 5.88 -19.56
CA GLN A 46 -1.17 6.93 -18.85
C GLN A 46 -0.49 7.39 -17.56
N ASN A 47 -0.03 8.64 -17.60
CA ASN A 47 -0.12 9.62 -16.52
C ASN A 47 -0.15 9.05 -15.08
N GLU A 48 1.02 8.65 -14.59
CA GLU A 48 1.53 8.76 -13.21
C GLU A 48 0.63 8.41 -12.00
N VAL A 49 -0.51 7.70 -12.12
CA VAL A 49 -1.23 7.30 -10.91
C VAL A 49 -0.52 6.11 -10.26
N TYR A 50 0.34 6.43 -9.29
CA TYR A 50 1.04 5.47 -8.45
C TYR A 50 0.03 4.51 -7.81
N ILE A 51 0.10 3.21 -8.14
CA ILE A 51 -0.87 2.17 -7.72
C ILE A 51 -1.24 2.29 -6.23
N PRO A 52 -0.26 2.46 -5.31
CA PRO A 52 -0.57 2.64 -3.90
C PRO A 52 -1.44 3.88 -3.58
N GLU A 53 -1.23 5.01 -4.27
CA GLU A 53 -2.06 6.21 -4.08
C GLU A 53 -3.48 5.98 -4.59
N TRP A 54 -3.63 5.37 -5.76
CA TRP A 54 -4.95 5.02 -6.29
C TRP A 54 -5.73 4.11 -5.34
N ILE A 55 -5.08 3.06 -4.80
CA ILE A 55 -5.70 2.13 -3.85
C ILE A 55 -6.10 2.87 -2.56
N TYR A 56 -5.23 3.74 -2.05
CA TYR A 56 -5.49 4.51 -0.84
C TYR A 56 -6.74 5.38 -0.97
N GLU A 57 -6.86 6.15 -2.06
CA GLU A 57 -8.01 7.01 -2.31
C GLU A 57 -9.30 6.20 -2.48
N LYS A 58 -9.21 5.06 -3.18
CA LYS A 58 -10.35 4.19 -3.43
C LYS A 58 -10.91 3.58 -2.14
N ILE A 59 -10.04 3.10 -1.24
CA ILE A 59 -10.46 2.57 0.05
C ILE A 59 -10.96 3.68 0.99
N SER A 60 -10.31 4.85 0.97
CA SER A 60 -10.68 6.00 1.82
C SER A 60 -12.06 6.56 1.49
N THR A 61 -12.47 6.46 0.22
CA THR A 61 -13.80 6.89 -0.26
C THR A 61 -14.84 5.76 -0.23
N GLU A 62 -14.50 4.62 0.40
CA GLU A 62 -15.31 3.40 0.46
C GLU A 62 -15.74 2.85 -0.91
N GLN A 63 -14.96 3.15 -1.95
CA GLN A 63 -15.20 2.63 -3.29
C GLN A 63 -14.61 1.22 -3.48
N GLU A 64 -15.29 0.41 -4.27
CA GLU A 64 -14.94 -0.98 -4.54
C GLU A 64 -13.70 -1.10 -5.44
N LEU A 65 -12.61 -1.71 -4.95
CA LEU A 65 -11.34 -1.86 -5.67
C LEU A 65 -11.50 -2.52 -7.05
N GLU A 66 -12.36 -3.53 -7.18
CA GLU A 66 -12.73 -4.15 -8.45
C GLU A 66 -14.22 -3.95 -8.74
N SER A 67 -14.53 -3.21 -9.80
CA SER A 67 -15.92 -2.97 -10.24
C SER A 67 -16.38 -3.94 -11.34
N SER A 68 -15.49 -4.80 -11.84
CA SER A 68 -15.71 -5.59 -13.05
C SER A 68 -16.12 -7.05 -12.80
N ARG A 69 -15.98 -7.55 -11.57
CA ARG A 69 -16.35 -8.93 -11.20
C ARG A 69 -17.38 -8.88 -10.08
N GLU A 70 -18.45 -9.65 -10.22
CA GLU A 70 -19.37 -9.91 -9.11
C GLU A 70 -18.63 -10.74 -8.07
N MET A 71 -18.04 -10.06 -7.09
CA MET A 71 -17.38 -10.69 -5.94
C MET A 71 -18.36 -10.86 -4.79
N ALA A 72 -18.24 -11.96 -4.06
CA ALA A 72 -18.98 -12.13 -2.81
C ALA A 72 -18.51 -11.10 -1.76
N GLN A 73 -19.39 -10.72 -0.83
CA GLN A 73 -19.05 -9.72 0.20
C GLN A 73 -17.81 -10.12 1.03
N GLU A 74 -17.66 -11.41 1.33
CA GLU A 74 -16.50 -11.94 2.05
C GLU A 74 -15.18 -11.75 1.29
N GLU A 75 -15.21 -11.88 -0.04
CA GLU A 75 -14.04 -11.65 -0.89
C GLU A 75 -13.69 -10.17 -0.93
N LYS A 76 -14.70 -9.29 -1.02
CA LYS A 76 -14.52 -7.83 -0.96
C LYS A 76 -13.91 -7.39 0.36
N ASP A 77 -14.41 -7.92 1.48
CA ASP A 77 -13.87 -7.65 2.81
C ASP A 77 -12.42 -8.16 2.93
N THR A 78 -12.11 -9.31 2.33
CA THR A 78 -10.76 -9.87 2.28
C THR A 78 -9.82 -8.97 1.47
N VAL A 79 -10.24 -8.51 0.29
CA VAL A 79 -9.47 -7.60 -0.57
C VAL A 79 -9.22 -6.26 0.15
N ARG A 80 -10.26 -5.69 0.78
CA ARG A 80 -10.15 -4.45 1.56
C ARG A 80 -9.19 -4.61 2.73
N LYS A 81 -9.29 -5.73 3.47
CA LYS A 81 -8.37 -6.05 4.56
C LYS A 81 -6.93 -6.15 4.07
N LEU A 82 -6.68 -6.92 3.01
CA LEU A 82 -5.35 -7.09 2.42
C LEU A 82 -4.75 -5.73 2.03
N ALA A 83 -5.54 -4.89 1.38
CA ALA A 83 -5.08 -3.58 0.94
C ALA A 83 -4.76 -2.63 2.11
N ILE A 84 -5.58 -2.58 3.16
CA ILE A 84 -5.29 -1.77 4.36
C ILE A 84 -3.99 -2.23 5.02
N VAL A 85 -3.79 -3.54 5.20
CA VAL A 85 -2.56 -4.08 5.79
C VAL A 85 -1.36 -3.75 4.91
N ALA A 86 -1.49 -3.86 3.60
CA ALA A 86 -0.43 -3.54 2.66
C ALA A 86 -0.07 -2.04 2.69
N LEU A 87 -1.05 -1.14 2.82
CA LEU A 87 -0.82 0.30 3.00
C LEU A 87 -0.06 0.63 4.30
N TRP A 88 -0.26 -0.16 5.38
CA TRP A 88 0.56 -0.07 6.59
C TRP A 88 2.00 -0.53 6.35
N CYS A 89 2.20 -1.55 5.52
CA CYS A 89 3.52 -2.08 5.19
C CYS A 89 4.38 -1.13 4.35
N ILE A 90 3.77 -0.28 3.51
CA ILE A 90 4.51 0.57 2.56
C ILE A 90 4.78 2.01 3.06
N GLN A 91 4.66 2.26 4.36
CA GLN A 91 4.96 3.57 4.93
C GLN A 91 6.41 4.01 4.63
N TRP A 92 6.62 5.28 4.23
CA TRP A 92 7.97 5.79 3.91
C TRP A 92 8.96 5.56 5.05
N ASN A 93 8.56 5.91 6.28
CA ASN A 93 9.38 5.72 7.46
C ASN A 93 9.32 4.25 7.93
N PRO A 94 10.43 3.50 7.93
CA PRO A 94 10.46 2.10 8.37
C PRO A 94 9.96 1.88 9.81
N LYS A 95 10.01 2.90 10.66
CA LYS A 95 9.49 2.83 12.04
C LYS A 95 7.97 2.71 12.09
N ASN A 96 7.27 3.28 11.11
CA ASN A 96 5.80 3.28 11.04
C ASN A 96 5.25 1.98 10.43
N ARG A 97 6.09 1.19 9.76
CA ARG A 97 5.71 -0.12 9.22
C ARG A 97 5.49 -1.11 10.38
N PRO A 98 4.48 -1.99 10.33
CA PRO A 98 4.34 -3.07 11.30
C PRO A 98 5.51 -4.07 11.23
N SER A 99 5.66 -4.91 12.27
CA SER A 99 6.49 -6.12 12.15
C SER A 99 5.74 -7.19 11.36
N MET A 100 6.45 -8.14 10.74
CA MET A 100 5.78 -9.26 10.03
C MET A 100 4.84 -10.06 10.93
N LEU A 101 5.15 -10.21 12.23
CA LEU A 101 4.23 -10.82 13.20
C LEU A 101 2.94 -10.00 13.35
N LYS A 102 3.05 -8.67 13.42
CA LYS A 102 1.88 -7.79 13.50
C LYS A 102 1.08 -7.81 12.20
N VAL A 103 1.74 -7.88 11.04
CA VAL A 103 1.10 -8.07 9.72
C VAL A 103 0.26 -9.35 9.73
N LEU A 104 0.83 -10.48 10.17
CA LEU A 104 0.11 -11.74 10.27
C LEU A 104 -1.15 -11.60 11.15
N ASN A 105 -1.00 -11.02 12.33
CA ASN A 105 -2.13 -10.80 13.25
C ASN A 105 -3.23 -9.91 12.63
N MET A 106 -2.86 -8.89 11.85
CA MET A 106 -3.82 -8.04 11.14
C MET A 106 -4.56 -8.81 10.03
N LEU A 107 -3.87 -9.70 9.32
CA LEU A 107 -4.45 -10.53 8.25
C LEU A 107 -5.41 -11.59 8.79
N THR A 108 -5.06 -12.22 9.91
CA THR A 108 -5.91 -13.23 10.57
C THR A 108 -7.02 -12.60 11.42
N GLY A 109 -6.93 -11.30 11.72
CA GLY A 109 -7.91 -10.55 12.48
C GLY A 109 -9.15 -10.13 11.68
N THR A 110 -10.04 -9.42 12.35
CA THR A 110 -11.27 -8.87 11.76
C THR A 110 -11.00 -7.53 11.07
N LEU A 111 -11.72 -7.28 9.97
CA LEU A 111 -11.59 -6.03 9.21
C LEU A 111 -11.95 -4.80 10.08
N GLN A 112 -12.92 -4.91 10.98
CA GLN A 112 -13.37 -3.83 11.87
C GLN A 112 -12.29 -3.39 12.88
N SER A 113 -11.28 -4.24 13.13
CA SER A 113 -10.16 -3.89 14.00
C SER A 113 -9.08 -3.07 13.30
N LEU A 114 -9.18 -2.90 11.98
CA LEU A 114 -8.21 -2.18 11.17
C LEU A 114 -8.64 -0.74 10.94
N THR A 115 -7.67 0.16 10.97
CA THR A 115 -7.83 1.56 10.59
C THR A 115 -6.94 1.87 9.38
N MET A 116 -7.37 2.85 8.60
CA MET A 116 -6.54 3.36 7.51
C MET A 116 -5.23 3.91 8.07
N PRO A 117 -4.06 3.52 7.50
CA PRO A 117 -2.81 4.15 7.86
C PRO A 117 -2.79 5.62 7.42
N PRO A 118 -1.87 6.45 7.96
CA PRO A 118 -1.63 7.77 7.40
C PRO A 118 -1.20 7.65 5.93
N LYS A 119 -1.62 8.62 5.10
CA LYS A 119 -1.30 8.64 3.66
C LYS A 119 0.23 8.58 3.50
N PRO A 120 0.77 7.47 2.96
CA PRO A 120 2.20 7.29 2.85
C PRO A 120 2.73 7.95 1.59
N PHE A 121 2.08 8.94 1.00
CA PHE A 121 2.57 9.60 -0.21
C PHE A 121 2.72 11.07 0.13
N VAL A 122 3.94 11.59 -0.02
CA VAL A 122 4.14 13.04 -0.01
C VAL A 122 3.47 13.52 -1.29
N SER A 123 2.43 14.35 -1.18
CA SER A 123 1.82 14.98 -2.34
C SER A 123 2.94 15.60 -3.19
N SER A 124 2.99 15.26 -4.48
CA SER A 124 3.88 15.93 -5.43
C SER A 124 3.65 17.46 -5.36
N PRO A 125 4.67 18.30 -5.61
CA PRO A 125 4.95 19.53 -4.87
C PRO A 125 3.88 20.61 -5.06
N GLY A 126 3.20 20.91 -3.96
CA GLY A 126 2.48 22.17 -3.74
C GLY A 126 2.51 22.64 -2.28
N HIS A 127 3.12 21.88 -1.36
CA HIS A 127 3.20 22.26 0.05
C HIS A 127 4.61 22.06 0.61
N PRO A 128 5.19 23.10 1.24
CA PRO A 128 6.54 23.03 1.78
C PRO A 128 6.57 22.04 2.95
N MET A 129 7.56 21.16 2.92
CA MET A 129 7.89 20.29 4.05
C MET A 129 8.24 21.15 5.27
N PRO A 130 7.73 20.83 6.47
CA PRO A 130 8.14 21.52 7.69
C PRO A 130 9.62 21.27 7.94
N GLN A 131 10.38 22.36 8.02
CA GLN A 131 11.79 22.36 8.37
C GLN A 131 11.93 22.01 9.85
N ILE A 132 12.89 21.14 10.16
CA ILE A 132 13.36 20.89 11.53
C ILE A 132 14.37 21.99 11.89
#